data_AF-A0A4Z0PP23-F1
#
_entry.id   AF-A0A4Z0PP23-F1
#
_cell.length_a   1.000
_cell.length_b   1.000
_cell.length_c   1.000
_cell.angle_alpha   90.00
_cell.angle_beta   90.00
_cell.angle_gamma   90.00
#
_symmetry.space_group_name_H-M   'P 1'
#
loop_
_entity.id
_entity.type
_entity.pdbx_description
1 polymer ?
#
loop_
_entity_poly.entity_id
_entity_poly.type
_entity_poly.pdbx_seq_one_letter_code
_entity_poly.pdbx_strand_id
1 'polypeptide(L)'
;MDIFDLTSAIQKSLLYFVPADATEESVYENLIAEGIGPALADRIIIFTPTAFGRVMMRHLALVFPATYRIQRESGELSDSLLLTSEPVYQAALNLAYTIASAQMWEEALHSEVAYWSAEAEVVSQALVEGYPTANIKPTELIVHWFV
;
A
#
# COMPACT_ATOMS: atom_id res chain seq x y z
N MET A 1 -2.29 17.76 11.11
CA MET A 1 -1.25 17.33 10.17
C MET A 1 -1.65 17.86 8.81
N ASP A 2 -0.82 18.68 8.19
CA ASP A 2 -1.08 19.21 6.84
C ASP A 2 -0.77 18.10 5.81
N ILE A 3 -1.37 18.13 4.61
CA ILE A 3 -1.15 17.13 3.56
C ILE A 3 0.34 17.06 3.15
N PHE A 4 1.03 18.21 3.17
CA PHE A 4 2.47 18.28 2.90
C PHE A 4 3.33 17.53 3.92
N ASP A 5 2.88 17.47 5.18
CA ASP A 5 3.52 16.71 6.24
C ASP A 5 3.36 15.20 5.99
N LEU A 6 2.17 14.78 5.56
CA LEU A 6 1.86 13.38 5.29
C LEU A 6 2.64 12.80 4.10
N THR A 7 2.70 13.50 2.96
CA THR A 7 3.50 13.03 1.82
C THR A 7 4.98 12.92 2.17
N SER A 8 5.52 13.86 2.95
CA SER A 8 6.90 13.78 3.42
C SER A 8 7.12 12.59 4.37
N ALA A 9 6.17 12.31 5.27
CA ALA A 9 6.25 11.16 6.16
C ALA A 9 6.25 9.84 5.36
N ILE A 10 5.35 9.70 4.38
CA ILE A 10 5.29 8.54 3.49
C ILE A 10 6.61 8.38 2.71
N GLN A 11 7.12 9.46 2.10
CA GLN A 11 8.35 9.40 1.32
C GLN A 11 9.54 8.94 2.16
N LYS A 12 9.69 9.45 3.40
CA LYS A 12 10.75 9.01 4.31
C LYS A 12 10.57 7.55 4.71
N SER A 13 9.33 7.11 4.92
CA SER A 13 9.03 5.74 5.34
C SER A 13 9.36 4.67 4.31
N LEU A 14 9.46 5.01 3.02
CA LEU A 14 9.73 4.03 1.96
C LEU A 14 10.99 3.21 2.24
N LEU A 15 12.01 3.82 2.84
CA LEU A 15 13.27 3.16 3.17
C LEU A 15 13.13 2.09 4.26
N TYR A 16 12.07 2.09 5.05
CA TYR A 16 11.85 1.08 6.09
C TYR A 16 11.34 -0.24 5.52
N PHE A 17 10.78 -0.26 4.32
CA PHE A 17 10.25 -1.47 3.66
C PHE A 17 11.32 -2.27 2.90
N VAL A 18 12.50 -1.69 2.68
CA VAL A 18 13.56 -2.24 1.82
C VAL A 18 14.52 -3.23 2.50
N PRO A 19 14.87 -3.11 3.80
CA PRO A 19 15.76 -4.06 4.44
C PRO A 19 15.28 -5.51 4.26
N ALA A 20 16.20 -6.44 4.03
CA ALA A 20 15.87 -7.83 3.73
C ALA A 20 15.17 -8.58 4.88
N ASP A 21 15.33 -8.08 6.11
CA ASP A 21 14.71 -8.55 7.34
C ASP A 21 13.56 -7.65 7.81
N ALA A 22 13.11 -6.71 6.96
CA ALA A 22 11.99 -5.84 7.30
C ALA A 22 10.71 -6.67 7.49
N THR A 23 10.08 -6.47 8.64
CA THR A 23 8.77 -7.00 9.04
C THR A 23 7.80 -5.85 9.31
N GLU A 24 6.49 -6.12 9.28
CA GLU A 24 5.47 -5.11 9.66
C GLU A 24 5.77 -4.48 11.02
N GLU A 25 6.19 -5.29 12.00
CA GLU A 25 6.60 -4.84 13.33
C GLU A 25 7.82 -3.90 13.26
N SER A 26 8.86 -4.26 12.51
CA SER A 26 10.05 -3.40 12.38
C SER A 26 9.75 -2.08 11.69
N VAL A 27 8.88 -2.07 10.66
CA VAL A 27 8.46 -0.85 9.97
C VAL A 27 7.66 0.02 10.92
N TYR A 28 6.73 -0.58 11.67
CA TYR A 28 5.94 0.10 12.68
C TYR A 28 6.84 0.76 13.74
N GLU A 29 7.79 0.02 14.33
CA GLU A 29 8.71 0.55 15.32
C GLU A 29 9.55 1.73 14.80
N ASN A 30 10.03 1.65 13.57
CA ASN A 30 10.77 2.75 12.92
C ASN A 30 9.87 3.99 12.73
N LEU A 31 8.62 3.82 12.32
CA LEU A 31 7.66 4.92 12.19
C LEU A 31 7.39 5.58 13.56
N ILE A 32 7.18 4.79 14.61
CA ILE A 32 7.00 5.31 15.97
C ILE A 32 8.24 6.09 16.45
N ALA A 33 9.44 5.58 16.17
CA ALA A 33 10.71 6.22 16.55
C ALA A 33 10.89 7.61 15.89
N GLU A 34 10.34 7.82 14.69
CA GLU A 34 10.27 9.12 14.00
C GLU A 34 9.17 10.04 14.53
N GLY A 35 8.42 9.62 15.55
CA GLY A 35 7.33 10.39 16.16
C GLY A 35 6.01 10.31 15.40
N ILE A 36 5.86 9.36 14.47
CA ILE A 36 4.58 9.09 13.81
C ILE A 36 3.67 8.37 14.80
N GLY A 37 2.44 8.85 14.95
CA GLY A 37 1.48 8.24 15.88
C GLY A 37 1.05 6.83 15.44
N PRO A 38 0.73 5.92 16.38
CA PRO A 38 0.31 4.53 16.10
C PRO A 38 -0.71 4.37 14.98
N ALA A 39 -1.84 5.06 15.07
CA ALA A 39 -2.91 4.97 14.09
C ALA A 39 -2.50 5.43 12.68
N LEU A 40 -1.51 6.32 12.58
CA LEU A 40 -0.97 6.76 11.29
C LEU A 40 0.07 5.76 10.77
N ALA A 41 0.88 5.18 11.64
CA ALA A 41 1.86 4.16 11.28
C ALA A 41 1.16 2.93 10.66
N ASP A 42 0.10 2.42 11.28
CA ASP A 42 -0.70 1.30 10.75
C ASP A 42 -1.21 1.59 9.34
N ARG A 43 -1.76 2.79 9.13
CA ARG A 43 -2.28 3.21 7.83
C ARG A 43 -1.16 3.35 6.80
N ILE A 44 0.02 3.83 7.17
CA ILE A 44 1.18 3.93 6.27
C ILE A 44 1.60 2.55 5.81
N ILE A 45 1.72 1.58 6.73
CA ILE A 45 2.12 0.20 6.44
C ILE A 45 1.15 -0.48 5.48
N ILE A 46 -0.16 -0.20 5.61
CA ILE A 46 -1.18 -0.85 4.80
C ILE A 46 -1.38 -0.15 3.45
N PHE A 47 -1.56 1.17 3.46
CA PHE A 47 -1.98 1.91 2.28
C PHE A 47 -0.83 2.34 1.38
N THR A 48 0.38 2.51 1.90
CA THR A 48 1.53 2.89 1.06
C THR A 48 1.88 1.77 0.09
N PRO A 49 2.10 0.51 0.52
CA PRO A 49 2.31 -0.61 -0.40
C PRO A 49 1.16 -0.78 -1.38
N THR A 50 -0.10 -0.67 -0.93
CA THR A 50 -1.28 -0.83 -1.79
C THR A 50 -1.30 0.22 -2.92
N ALA A 51 -1.04 1.47 -2.60
CA ALA A 51 -0.98 2.54 -3.59
C ALA A 51 0.16 2.32 -4.60
N PHE A 52 1.36 1.97 -4.11
CA PHE A 52 2.52 1.68 -4.95
C PHE A 52 2.30 0.45 -5.84
N GLY A 53 1.75 -0.63 -5.27
CA GLY A 53 1.37 -1.86 -5.97
C GLY A 53 0.42 -1.60 -7.13
N ARG A 54 -0.65 -0.83 -6.90
CA ARG A 54 -1.61 -0.48 -7.97
C ARG A 54 -0.99 0.39 -9.06
N VAL A 55 -0.09 1.31 -8.73
CA VAL A 55 0.63 2.10 -9.73
C VAL A 55 1.61 1.24 -10.52
N MET A 56 2.35 0.35 -9.86
CA MET A 56 3.26 -0.61 -10.50
C MET A 56 2.50 -1.49 -11.51
N MET A 57 1.36 -2.03 -11.10
CA MET A 57 0.52 -2.94 -11.89
C MET A 57 -0.37 -2.26 -12.95
N ARG A 58 -0.33 -0.92 -13.08
CA ARG A 58 -1.25 -0.17 -13.99
C ARG A 58 -1.20 -0.64 -15.45
N HIS A 59 -0.09 -1.23 -15.88
CA HIS A 59 0.12 -1.73 -17.24
C HIS A 59 -0.52 -3.10 -17.50
N LEU A 60 -0.99 -3.80 -16.47
CA LEU A 60 -1.60 -5.13 -16.57
C LEU A 60 -3.09 -5.12 -16.95
N ALA A 61 -3.68 -3.93 -17.13
CA ALA A 61 -5.10 -3.73 -17.44
C ALA A 61 -6.06 -4.39 -16.43
N LEU A 62 -5.62 -4.56 -15.18
CA LEU A 62 -6.43 -5.04 -14.08
C LEU A 62 -7.36 -3.94 -13.56
N VAL A 63 -8.59 -4.31 -13.19
CA VAL A 63 -9.54 -3.41 -12.54
C VAL A 63 -9.61 -3.75 -11.07
N PHE A 64 -8.95 -2.92 -10.25
CA PHE A 64 -9.00 -3.04 -8.80
C PHE A 64 -10.23 -2.32 -8.25
N PRO A 65 -10.94 -2.88 -7.25
CA PRO A 65 -12.00 -2.16 -6.55
C PRO A 65 -11.49 -0.85 -5.94
N ALA A 66 -12.31 0.20 -6.04
CA ALA A 66 -12.01 1.51 -5.48
C ALA A 66 -12.27 1.59 -3.96
N THR A 67 -12.61 0.46 -3.36
CA THR A 67 -13.10 0.36 -2.00
C THR A 67 -12.30 -0.64 -1.17
N TYR A 68 -12.38 -0.48 0.14
CA TYR A 68 -11.82 -1.38 1.14
C TYR A 68 -12.83 -1.59 2.28
N ARG A 69 -12.62 -2.64 3.06
CA ARG A 69 -13.37 -2.94 4.28
C ARG A 69 -12.42 -3.24 5.42
N ILE A 70 -12.78 -2.81 6.62
CA ILE A 70 -12.02 -3.08 7.84
C ILE A 70 -12.60 -4.35 8.46
N GLN A 71 -11.76 -5.36 8.69
CA GLN A 71 -12.14 -6.52 9.48
C GLN A 71 -11.80 -6.29 10.96
N ARG A 72 -12.82 -6.30 11.81
CA ARG A 72 -12.66 -6.20 13.27
C ARG A 72 -12.13 -7.52 13.85
N GLU A 73 -11.62 -7.49 15.08
CA GLU A 73 -11.19 -8.70 15.80
C GLU A 73 -12.31 -9.74 15.95
N SER A 74 -13.57 -9.31 15.99
CA SER A 74 -14.75 -10.19 15.99
C SER A 74 -14.96 -10.97 14.68
N GLY A 75 -14.18 -10.66 13.64
CA GLY A 75 -14.35 -11.16 12.27
C GLY A 75 -15.37 -10.38 11.45
N GLU A 76 -16.11 -9.45 12.06
CA GLU A 76 -17.10 -8.62 11.37
C GLU A 76 -16.43 -7.61 10.43
N LEU A 77 -16.98 -7.48 9.22
CA LEU A 77 -16.54 -6.50 8.24
C LEU A 77 -17.32 -5.20 8.38
N SER A 78 -16.62 -4.07 8.30
CA SER A 78 -17.27 -2.77 8.14
C SER A 78 -18.07 -2.68 6.84
N ASP A 79 -18.87 -1.62 6.74
CA ASP A 79 -19.34 -1.12 5.44
C ASP A 79 -18.15 -0.83 4.52
N SER A 80 -18.42 -0.88 3.21
CA SER A 80 -17.45 -0.56 2.18
C SER A 80 -17.09 0.93 2.21
N LEU A 81 -15.80 1.23 2.27
CA LEU A 81 -15.23 2.58 2.33
C LEU A 81 -14.44 2.87 1.06
N LEU A 82 -14.48 4.12 0.58
CA LEU A 82 -13.69 4.53 -0.59
C LEU A 82 -12.22 4.68 -0.22
N LEU A 83 -11.33 4.04 -0.98
CA LEU A 83 -9.88 4.20 -0.82
C LEU A 83 -9.44 5.65 -1.01
N THR A 84 -10.04 6.38 -1.95
CA THR A 84 -9.74 7.80 -2.20
C THR A 84 -10.19 8.74 -1.08
N SER A 85 -11.02 8.25 -0.14
CA SER A 85 -11.39 9.00 1.07
C SER A 85 -10.41 8.77 2.22
N GLU A 86 -9.47 7.83 2.08
CA GLU A 86 -8.42 7.57 3.06
C GLU A 86 -7.20 8.48 2.76
N PRO A 87 -6.81 9.40 3.67
CA PRO A 87 -5.77 10.38 3.39
C PRO A 87 -4.37 9.83 3.09
N VAL A 88 -3.96 8.76 3.78
CA VAL A 88 -2.67 8.09 3.59
C VAL A 88 -2.63 7.40 2.24
N TYR A 89 -3.69 6.68 1.88
CA TYR A 89 -3.82 6.08 0.56
C TYR A 89 -3.73 7.13 -0.54
N GLN A 90 -4.51 8.21 -0.43
CA GLN A 90 -4.53 9.25 -1.44
C GLN A 90 -3.17 9.95 -1.58
N ALA A 91 -2.48 10.22 -0.46
CA ALA A 91 -1.15 10.82 -0.48
C ALA A 91 -0.10 9.87 -1.08
N ALA A 92 -0.13 8.58 -0.71
CA ALA A 92 0.77 7.57 -1.27
C ALA A 92 0.52 7.35 -2.77
N LEU A 93 -0.74 7.34 -3.20
CA LEU A 93 -1.12 7.20 -4.61
C LEU A 93 -0.60 8.37 -5.44
N ASN A 94 -0.78 9.60 -4.96
CA ASN A 94 -0.26 10.79 -5.63
C ASN A 94 1.28 10.76 -5.73
N LEU A 95 1.97 10.34 -4.65
CA LEU A 95 3.42 10.20 -4.64
C LEU A 95 3.89 9.15 -5.65
N ALA A 96 3.30 7.95 -5.62
CA ALA A 96 3.62 6.86 -6.55
C ALA A 96 3.40 7.27 -8.02
N TYR A 97 2.30 7.95 -8.33
CA TYR A 97 2.05 8.49 -9.67
C TYR A 97 3.08 9.55 -10.07
N THR A 98 3.45 10.44 -9.15
CA THR A 98 4.44 11.49 -9.42
C THR A 98 5.79 10.85 -9.77
N ILE A 99 6.25 9.89 -8.98
CA ILE A 99 7.49 9.14 -9.21
C ILE A 99 7.44 8.41 -10.56
N ALA A 100 6.35 7.68 -10.82
CA ALA A 100 6.20 6.89 -12.05
C ALA A 100 6.06 7.76 -13.31
N SER A 101 5.43 8.93 -13.23
CA SER A 101 5.29 9.86 -14.36
C SER A 101 6.56 10.66 -14.63
N ALA A 102 7.34 10.96 -13.59
CA ALA A 102 8.66 11.58 -13.70
C ALA A 102 9.77 10.61 -14.14
N GLN A 103 9.46 9.33 -14.38
CA GLN A 103 10.43 8.27 -14.69
C GLN A 103 11.51 8.09 -13.61
N MET A 104 11.14 8.35 -12.35
CA MET A 104 12.01 8.20 -11.18
C MET A 104 11.75 6.89 -10.41
N TRP A 105 11.08 5.92 -11.06
CA TRP A 105 10.78 4.64 -10.43
C TRP A 105 12.05 3.79 -10.31
N GLU A 106 12.60 3.75 -9.12
CA GLU A 106 13.69 2.85 -8.73
C GLU A 106 13.15 1.47 -8.31
N GLU A 107 13.53 0.42 -9.03
CA GLU A 107 13.09 -0.97 -8.75
C GLU A 107 13.44 -1.43 -7.33
N ALA A 108 14.67 -1.17 -6.87
CA ALA A 108 15.16 -1.60 -5.56
C ALA A 108 14.49 -0.92 -4.36
N LEU A 109 13.65 0.10 -4.59
CA LEU A 109 12.94 0.83 -3.56
C LEU A 109 11.43 0.74 -3.76
N HIS A 110 10.94 1.23 -4.89
CA HIS A 110 9.50 1.41 -5.09
C HIS A 110 8.80 0.09 -5.45
N SER A 111 9.48 -0.83 -6.14
CA SER A 111 8.93 -2.17 -6.41
C SER A 111 8.96 -3.02 -5.15
N GLU A 112 10.00 -2.92 -4.32
CA GLU A 112 10.02 -3.56 -2.99
C GLU A 112 8.86 -3.08 -2.13
N VAL A 113 8.65 -1.76 -1.99
CA VAL A 113 7.47 -1.21 -1.29
C VAL A 113 6.16 -1.72 -1.90
N ALA A 114 6.07 -1.82 -3.23
CA ALA A 114 4.87 -2.32 -3.90
C ALA A 114 4.57 -3.79 -3.55
N TYR A 115 5.59 -4.64 -3.45
CA TYR A 115 5.43 -6.08 -3.15
C TYR A 115 4.99 -6.38 -1.72
N TRP A 116 5.09 -5.43 -0.80
CA TRP A 116 4.45 -5.53 0.52
C TRP A 116 2.92 -5.49 0.45
N SER A 117 2.33 -5.11 -0.69
CA SER A 117 0.89 -5.20 -0.87
C SER A 117 0.49 -6.64 -1.17
N ALA A 118 -0.46 -7.15 -0.38
CA ALA A 118 -1.12 -8.43 -0.67
C ALA A 118 -1.71 -8.49 -2.10
N GLU A 119 -2.20 -7.36 -2.65
CA GLU A 119 -2.69 -7.31 -4.03
C GLU A 119 -1.56 -7.52 -5.04
N ALA A 120 -0.41 -6.88 -4.85
CA ALA A 120 0.74 -7.02 -5.74
C ALA A 120 1.36 -8.41 -5.65
N GLU A 121 1.48 -8.95 -4.44
CA GLU A 121 1.99 -10.29 -4.20
C GLU A 121 1.12 -11.35 -4.90
N VAL A 122 -0.20 -11.32 -4.69
CA VAL A 122 -1.13 -12.28 -5.30
C VAL A 122 -1.14 -12.17 -6.82
N VAL A 123 -1.12 -10.96 -7.37
CA VAL A 123 -1.05 -10.77 -8.83
C VAL A 123 0.27 -11.28 -9.38
N SER A 124 1.40 -10.97 -8.73
CA SER A 124 2.72 -11.46 -9.12
C SER A 124 2.77 -12.98 -9.14
N GLN A 125 2.31 -13.63 -8.07
CA GLN A 125 2.24 -15.09 -7.97
C GLN A 125 1.38 -15.68 -9.09
N ALA A 126 0.20 -15.12 -9.35
CA ALA A 126 -0.68 -15.59 -10.43
C ALA A 126 0.00 -15.49 -11.81
N LEU A 127 0.76 -14.42 -12.06
CA LEU A 127 1.51 -14.27 -13.32
C LEU A 127 2.65 -15.28 -13.43
N VAL A 128 3.37 -15.55 -12.35
CA VAL A 128 4.43 -16.58 -12.28
C VAL A 128 3.85 -17.97 -12.57
N GLU A 129 2.65 -18.25 -12.07
CA GLU A 129 1.91 -19.49 -12.31
C GLU A 129 1.28 -19.57 -13.72
N GLY A 130 1.43 -18.51 -14.54
CA GLY A 130 0.96 -18.47 -15.92
C GLY A 130 -0.52 -18.13 -16.08
N TYR A 131 -1.18 -17.61 -15.04
CA TYR A 131 -2.55 -17.11 -15.18
C TYR A 131 -2.57 -15.84 -16.04
N PRO A 132 -3.44 -15.78 -17.07
CA PRO A 132 -3.57 -14.57 -17.86
C PRO A 132 -4.23 -13.46 -17.01
N THR A 133 -3.75 -12.23 -17.14
CA THR A 133 -4.26 -11.05 -16.41
C THR A 133 -5.78 -10.90 -16.54
N ALA A 134 -6.35 -11.22 -17.72
CA ALA A 134 -7.79 -11.16 -17.98
C ALA A 134 -8.64 -12.06 -17.06
N ASN A 135 -8.03 -13.08 -16.44
CA ASN A 135 -8.70 -13.98 -15.51
C ASN A 135 -8.52 -13.58 -14.03
N ILE A 136 -7.65 -12.62 -13.75
CA ILE A 136 -7.43 -12.12 -12.39
C ILE A 136 -8.52 -11.09 -12.08
N LYS A 137 -9.28 -11.33 -11.02
CA LYS A 137 -10.37 -10.45 -10.56
C LYS A 137 -10.11 -10.06 -9.10
N PRO A 138 -9.41 -8.94 -8.86
CA PRO A 138 -9.19 -8.46 -7.50
C PRO A 138 -10.54 -8.18 -6.81
N THR A 139 -10.63 -8.54 -5.53
CA THR A 139 -11.77 -8.21 -4.68
C THR A 139 -11.49 -6.96 -3.85
N GLU A 140 -12.46 -6.49 -3.07
CA GLU A 140 -12.23 -5.38 -2.15
C GLU A 140 -11.06 -5.70 -1.22
N LEU A 141 -10.21 -4.69 -0.96
CA LEU A 141 -9.12 -4.82 -0.01
C LEU A 141 -9.71 -5.02 1.39
N ILE A 142 -9.33 -6.10 2.05
CA ILE A 142 -9.66 -6.34 3.45
C ILE A 142 -8.45 -5.94 4.28
N VAL A 143 -8.65 -5.00 5.19
CA VAL A 143 -7.58 -4.47 6.04
C VAL A 143 -7.84 -4.84 7.49
N HIS A 144 -6.76 -5.11 8.21
CA HIS A 144 -6.75 -5.38 9.64
C HIS A 144 -5.92 -4.28 10.29
N TRP A 145 -6.53 -3.48 11.15
CA TRP A 145 -5.79 -2.58 12.03
C TRP A 145 -6.58 -2.33 13.30
N PHE A 146 -5.89 -1.93 14.35
CA PHE A 146 -6.51 -1.67 15.65
C PHE A 146 -7.32 -0.37 15.57
N VAL A 147 -8.64 -0.47 15.77
CA VAL A 147 -9.57 0.68 15.86
C VAL A 147 -9.98 0.89 17.30
#